data_AF-A0A5S9RAA1-F1
#
_entry.id   AF-A0A5S9RAA1-F1
#
_cell.length_a   1.000
_cell.length_b   1.000
_cell.length_c   1.000
_cell.angle_alpha   90.00
_cell.angle_beta   90.00
_cell.angle_gamma   90.00
#
_symmetry.space_group_name_H-M   'P 1'
#
loop_
_entity.id
_entity.type
_entity.pdbx_description
1 polymer ?
#
loop_
_entity_poly.entity_id
_entity_poly.type
_entity_poly.pdbx_seq_one_letter_code
_entity_poly.pdbx_strand_id
1 'polypeptide(L)'
;MVFHGWDDPYAPPEDVVALGRECSGRGIDWQLNAYGNTMHAFMAPWADDPERGILHSESAARRAWASLESFLDESFRQEPPAH
;
A
#
# COMPACT_ATOMS: atom_id res chain seq x y z
N MET A 1 -6.71 -3.70 0.85
CA MET A 1 -5.74 -2.78 0.20
C MET A 1 -4.50 -2.64 1.06
N VAL A 2 -3.30 -2.72 0.48
CA VAL A 2 -2.00 -2.50 1.15
C VAL A 2 -1.16 -1.53 0.31
N PHE A 3 -0.46 -0.60 0.98
CA PHE A 3 0.48 0.34 0.38
C PHE A 3 1.87 0.11 0.97
N HIS A 4 2.85 -0.19 0.12
CA HIS A 4 4.14 -0.67 0.57
C HIS A 4 5.30 0.01 -0.17
N GLY A 5 6.31 0.45 0.56
CA GLY A 5 7.57 0.89 -0.03
C GLY A 5 8.45 -0.34 -0.32
N TRP A 6 8.80 -0.57 -1.58
CA TRP A 6 9.53 -1.77 -2.01
C TRP A 6 10.90 -1.93 -1.35
N ASP A 7 11.51 -0.83 -0.91
CA ASP A 7 12.83 -0.80 -0.28
C ASP A 7 12.72 -0.70 1.26
N ASP A 8 11.55 -1.00 1.84
CA ASP A 8 11.33 -1.03 3.29
C ASP A 8 12.12 -2.20 3.93
N PRO A 9 13.13 -1.92 4.78
CA PRO A 9 13.95 -2.97 5.37
C PRO A 9 13.22 -3.78 6.46
N TYR A 10 12.06 -3.32 6.93
CA TYR A 10 11.27 -3.98 7.97
C TYR A 10 10.20 -4.92 7.42
N ALA A 11 9.93 -4.86 6.12
CA ALA A 11 8.98 -5.71 5.42
C ALA A 11 9.52 -6.02 4.01
N PRO A 12 10.57 -6.85 3.90
CA PRO A 12 11.21 -7.12 2.62
C PRO A 12 10.27 -7.80 1.60
N PRO A 13 10.61 -7.81 0.30
CA PRO A 13 9.75 -8.31 -0.76
C PRO A 13 9.16 -9.72 -0.53
N GLU A 14 9.89 -10.61 0.12
CA GLU A 14 9.43 -11.95 0.47
C GLU A 14 8.19 -11.94 1.37
N ASP A 15 8.10 -11.01 2.33
CA ASP A 15 6.96 -10.88 3.25
C ASP A 15 5.73 -10.35 2.50
N VAL A 16 5.94 -9.40 1.59
CA VAL A 16 4.91 -8.85 0.69
C VAL A 16 4.32 -9.95 -0.19
N VAL A 17 5.18 -10.79 -0.76
CA VAL A 17 4.77 -11.94 -1.59
C VAL A 17 4.06 -12.98 -0.74
N ALA A 18 4.53 -13.25 0.48
CA ALA A 18 3.88 -14.18 1.40
C ALA A 18 2.47 -13.72 1.75
N LEU A 19 2.27 -12.43 2.05
CA LEU A 19 0.96 -11.84 2.32
C LEU A 19 0.01 -12.03 1.12
N GLY A 20 0.45 -11.73 -0.09
CA GLY A 20 -0.36 -11.91 -1.30
C GLY A 20 -0.78 -13.37 -1.53
N ARG A 21 0.11 -14.32 -1.25
CA ARG A 21 -0.21 -15.76 -1.31
C ARG A 21 -1.24 -16.16 -0.27
N GLU A 22 -1.13 -15.67 0.96
CA GLU A 22 -2.10 -15.96 2.02
C GLU A 22 -3.49 -15.41 1.68
N CYS A 23 -3.57 -14.14 1.27
CA CYS A 23 -4.84 -13.52 0.89
C CYS A 23 -5.51 -14.27 -0.26
N SER A 24 -4.73 -14.61 -1.29
CA SER A 24 -5.22 -15.38 -2.45
C SER A 24 -5.67 -16.79 -2.04
N GLY A 25 -4.90 -17.48 -1.20
CA GLY A 25 -5.23 -18.82 -0.72
C GLY A 25 -6.50 -18.88 0.13
N ARG A 26 -6.89 -17.75 0.73
CA ARG A 26 -8.13 -17.61 1.51
C ARG A 26 -9.30 -17.06 0.70
N GLY A 27 -9.11 -16.74 -0.59
CA GLY A 27 -10.16 -16.15 -1.43
C GLY A 27 -10.56 -14.74 -1.01
N ILE A 28 -9.68 -14.00 -0.34
CA ILE A 28 -9.91 -12.60 0.01
C ILE A 28 -9.81 -11.77 -1.27
N ASP A 29 -10.69 -10.79 -1.45
CA ASP A 29 -10.49 -9.75 -2.47
C ASP A 29 -9.47 -8.74 -1.94
N TRP A 30 -8.28 -8.71 -2.57
CA TRP A 30 -7.15 -7.92 -2.08
C TRP A 30 -6.45 -7.17 -3.21
N GLN A 31 -5.94 -6.00 -2.86
CA GLN A 31 -5.09 -5.16 -3.69
C GLN A 31 -3.83 -4.81 -2.89
N LEU A 32 -2.68 -4.80 -3.55
CA LEU A 32 -1.40 -4.39 -2.98
C LEU A 32 -0.67 -3.51 -4.00
N ASN A 33 -0.27 -2.32 -3.55
CA ASN A 33 0.53 -1.39 -4.34
C ASN A 33 1.93 -1.30 -3.72
N ALA A 34 2.94 -1.77 -4.46
CA ALA A 34 4.33 -1.61 -4.11
C ALA A 34 4.94 -0.44 -4.89
N TYR A 35 5.60 0.48 -4.19
CA TYR A 35 6.24 1.66 -4.77
C TYR A 35 7.77 1.45 -4.77
N GLY A 36 8.40 1.47 -5.95
CA GLY A 36 9.87 1.44 -6.06
C GLY A 36 10.52 2.72 -5.52
N ASN A 37 11.80 2.64 -5.15
CA ASN A 37 12.56 3.78 -4.62
C ASN A 37 11.88 4.40 -3.39
N THR A 38 11.26 3.57 -2.57
CA THR A 38 10.36 4.00 -1.48
C THR A 38 10.60 3.10 -0.28
N MET A 39 10.90 3.72 0.86
CA MET A 39 11.31 3.06 2.09
C MET A 39 10.17 3.01 3.12
N HIS A 40 10.47 2.62 4.37
CA HIS A 40 9.52 2.66 5.47
C HIS A 40 9.02 4.08 5.73
N ALA A 41 7.81 4.19 6.29
CA ALA A 41 7.15 5.45 6.64
C ALA A 41 7.02 6.47 5.49
N PHE A 42 6.99 6.03 4.22
CA PHE A 42 7.01 6.92 3.07
C PHE A 42 5.84 7.92 2.97
N MET A 43 4.75 7.68 3.68
CA MET A 43 3.60 8.58 3.76
C MET A 43 3.69 9.62 4.90
N ALA A 44 4.69 9.49 5.78
CA ALA A 44 4.87 10.38 6.92
C ALA A 44 5.78 11.56 6.51
N PRO A 45 5.26 12.81 6.41
CA PRO A 45 6.06 13.96 5.91
C PRO A 45 7.29 14.31 6.76
N TRP A 46 7.35 13.81 7.99
CA TRP A 46 8.45 14.04 8.93
C TRP A 46 9.53 12.94 8.89
N ALA A 47 9.38 11.91 8.08
CA ALA A 47 10.34 10.81 7.98
C ALA A 47 11.58 11.22 7.18
N ASP A 48 12.75 11.25 7.84
CA ASP A 48 14.03 11.66 7.27
C ASP A 48 15.22 10.96 7.97
N ASP A 49 15.23 9.63 7.95
CA ASP A 49 16.30 8.78 8.47
C ASP A 49 16.60 7.63 7.49
N PRO A 50 17.19 7.93 6.31
CA PRO A 50 17.42 6.95 5.25
C PRO A 50 18.42 5.86 5.66
N GLU A 51 19.33 6.12 6.61
CA GLU A 51 20.26 5.10 7.13
C GLU A 51 19.53 3.96 7.84
N ARG A 52 18.36 4.26 8.42
CA ARG A 52 17.45 3.26 9.00
C ARG A 52 16.36 2.80 8.03
N GLY A 53 16.39 3.24 6.78
CA GLY A 53 15.36 2.95 5.79
C GLY A 53 14.01 3.59 6.12
N ILE A 54 14.01 4.78 6.72
CA ILE A 54 12.81 5.55 7.04
C ILE A 54 12.89 6.86 6.25
N LEU A 55 12.10 7.03 5.20
CA LEU A 55 12.19 8.23 4.36
C LEU A 55 10.85 8.54 3.70
N HIS A 56 10.41 9.80 3.84
CA HIS A 56 9.24 10.31 3.15
C HIS A 56 9.43 10.30 1.63
N SER A 57 8.42 9.83 0.89
CA SER A 57 8.35 9.95 -0.57
C SER A 57 7.04 10.60 -0.96
N GLU A 58 7.08 11.91 -1.24
CA GLU A 58 5.90 12.69 -1.61
C GLU A 58 5.16 12.07 -2.81
N SER A 59 5.92 11.57 -3.80
CA SER A 59 5.34 10.97 -4.99
C SER A 59 4.63 9.65 -4.71
N ALA A 60 5.20 8.79 -3.85
CA ALA A 60 4.58 7.53 -3.45
C ALA A 60 3.38 7.78 -2.53
N ALA A 61 3.50 8.72 -1.58
CA ALA A 61 2.41 9.12 -0.69
C ALA A 61 1.20 9.62 -1.48
N ARG A 62 1.40 10.52 -2.44
CA ARG A 62 0.31 11.03 -3.29
C ARG A 62 -0.37 9.92 -4.10
N ARG A 63 0.39 8.96 -4.63
CA ARG A 63 -0.18 7.81 -5.37
C ARG A 63 -0.97 6.89 -4.43
N ALA A 64 -0.45 6.61 -3.24
CA ALA A 64 -1.13 5.81 -2.22
C ALA A 64 -2.46 6.43 -1.82
N TRP A 65 -2.49 7.74 -1.57
CA TRP A 65 -3.74 8.46 -1.26
C TRP A 65 -4.77 8.37 -2.38
N ALA A 66 -4.38 8.61 -3.63
CA ALA A 66 -5.29 8.51 -4.78
C ALA A 66 -5.88 7.10 -4.95
N SER A 67 -5.06 6.07 -4.75
CA SER A 67 -5.51 4.68 -4.79
C SER A 67 -6.42 4.34 -3.60
N LEU A 68 -6.15 4.88 -2.41
CA LEU A 68 -7.02 4.71 -1.24
C LEU A 68 -8.40 5.33 -1.46
N GLU A 69 -8.45 6.56 -1.96
CA GLU A 69 -9.71 7.24 -2.27
C GLU A 69 -10.55 6.42 -3.24
N SER A 70 -9.94 5.86 -4.29
CA SER A 70 -10.62 5.01 -5.27
C SER A 70 -11.15 3.72 -4.62
N PHE A 71 -10.35 3.06 -3.76
CA PHE A 71 -10.78 1.85 -3.05
C PHE A 71 -11.92 2.12 -2.07
N LEU A 72 -11.90 3.24 -1.35
CA LEU A 72 -12.98 3.62 -0.41
C LEU A 72 -14.26 3.98 -1.16
N ASP A 73 -14.14 4.69 -2.28
CA ASP A 73 -15.27 5.02 -3.15
C ASP A 73 -15.94 3.75 -3.69
N GLU A 74 -15.18 2.76 -4.15
CA GLU A 74 -15.68 1.44 -4.53
C GLU A 74 -16.34 0.72 -3.33
N SER A 75 -15.69 0.70 -2.17
CA SER A 75 -16.14 -0.06 -1.00
C SER A 75 -17.41 0.49 -0.35
N PHE A 76 -17.68 1.80 -0.49
CA PHE A 76 -18.79 2.48 0.18
C PHE A 76 -19.88 3.01 -0.76
N ARG A 77 -19.67 2.97 -2.08
CA ARG A 77 -20.76 3.23 -3.03
C ARG A 77 -21.82 2.13 -2.89
N GLN A 78 -23.01 2.53 -2.47
CA GLN A 78 -24.19 1.68 -2.58
C GLN A 78 -24.56 1.61 -4.06
N GLU A 79 -24.43 0.44 -4.69
CA GLU A 79 -25.14 0.20 -5.93
C GLU A 79 -26.64 0.15 -5.62
N PRO A 80 -27.49 0.99 -6.25
CA PRO A 80 -28.93 0.81 -6.13
C PRO A 80 -29.29 -0.56 -6.69
N PRO A 81 -30.26 -1.29 -6.08
CA PRO A 81 -30.65 -2.60 -6.56
C PRO A 81 -31.06 -2.51 -8.04
N ALA A 82 -30.50 -3.39 -8.87
CA ALA A 82 -30.93 -3.56 -10.24
C ALA A 82 -32.44 -3.89 -10.24
N HIS A 83 -33.20 -3.06 -10.96
CA HIS A 83 -34.67 -3.13 -11.08
C HIS A 83 -35.18 -4.50 -11.57
#